data_AF-B4EIS9-F1
#
_entry.id   AF-B4EIS9-F1
#
_cell.length_a   1.000
_cell.length_b   1.000
_cell.length_c   1.000
_cell.angle_alpha   90.00
_cell.angle_beta   90.00
_cell.angle_gamma   90.00
#
_symmetry.space_group_name_H-M   'P 1'
#
loop_
_entity.id
_entity.type
_entity.pdbx_description
1 polymer ?
#
loop_
_entity_poly.entity_id
_entity_poly.type
_entity_poly.pdbx_seq_one_letter_code
_entity_poly.pdbx_strand_id
1 'polypeptide(L)'
;MGSRNRARIAVELGALKPLWQARCAQNGVSAGEGIRRLVAEALDIAHDPPDTAAILSAPSEPFVRIGVGLMPAELQCIKGLAHVQGFTANRWIAALIRAHLTGEPQLGNREMMLLAESNRQLAAIRTRLGELARDTGEGHHVPDWEHARAMILTHLRFVAQLLQTNLDRWSR
;
A
#
# COMPACT_ATOMS: atom_id res chain seq x y z
N MET A 1 17.20 -21.87 24.43
CA MET A 1 17.85 -20.68 23.82
C MET A 1 18.73 -21.16 22.68
N GLY A 2 18.24 -21.09 21.44
CA GLY A 2 18.99 -21.55 20.26
C GLY A 2 20.10 -20.58 19.91
N SER A 3 21.35 -21.07 19.88
CA SER A 3 22.51 -20.32 19.39
C SER A 3 22.25 -19.91 17.94
N ARG A 4 22.12 -18.60 17.67
CA ARG A 4 22.20 -18.06 16.29
C ARG A 4 23.61 -18.36 15.80
N ASN A 5 23.74 -19.39 14.98
CA ASN A 5 25.00 -19.79 14.38
C ASN A 5 25.48 -18.62 13.51
N ARG A 6 26.46 -17.84 14.00
CA ARG A 6 27.01 -16.69 13.28
C ARG A 6 27.95 -17.21 12.21
N ALA A 7 27.43 -17.53 11.03
CA ALA A 7 28.24 -17.75 9.84
C ALA A 7 28.98 -16.44 9.51
N ARG A 8 30.32 -16.46 9.57
CA ARG A 8 31.17 -15.30 9.31
C ARG A 8 32.09 -15.62 8.15
N ILE A 9 32.15 -14.71 7.18
CA ILE A 9 33.13 -14.73 6.10
C ILE A 9 34.05 -13.53 6.33
N ALA A 10 35.35 -13.79 6.52
CA ALA A 10 36.37 -12.75 6.57
C ALA A 10 36.90 -12.54 5.15
N VAL A 11 36.81 -11.31 4.65
CA VAL A 11 37.24 -10.96 3.28
C VAL A 11 38.31 -9.88 3.38
N GLU A 12 39.44 -10.09 2.69
CA GLU A 12 40.47 -9.07 2.55
C GLU A 12 40.10 -8.11 1.41
N LEU A 13 39.76 -6.87 1.77
CA LEU A 13 39.35 -5.84 0.80
C LEU A 13 40.52 -4.98 0.31
N GLY A 14 41.70 -5.08 0.94
CA GLY A 14 42.87 -4.27 0.58
C GLY A 14 42.56 -2.78 0.42
N ALA A 15 42.98 -2.20 -0.71
CA ALA A 15 42.76 -0.79 -1.06
C ALA A 15 41.29 -0.40 -1.27
N LEU A 16 40.37 -1.37 -1.43
CA LEU A 16 38.94 -1.12 -1.60
C LEU A 16 38.23 -0.84 -0.26
N LYS A 17 38.85 -1.20 0.88
CA LYS A 17 38.28 -0.98 2.21
C LYS A 17 37.91 0.50 2.50
N PRO A 18 38.80 1.50 2.28
CA PRO A 18 38.47 2.90 2.52
C PRO A 18 37.40 3.43 1.55
N LEU A 19 37.43 3.03 0.27
CA LEU A 19 36.42 3.41 -0.72
C LEU A 19 35.04 2.84 -0.35
N TRP A 20 35.02 1.59 0.11
CA TRP A 20 33.82 0.93 0.58
C TRP A 20 33.25 1.59 1.83
N GLN A 21 34.10 1.90 2.82
CA GLN A 21 33.69 2.61 4.03
C GLN A 21 33.12 4.00 3.72
N ALA A 22 33.73 4.75 2.80
CA ALA A 22 33.23 6.05 2.36
C ALA A 22 31.85 5.92 1.70
N ARG A 23 31.65 4.94 0.82
CA ARG A 23 30.36 4.67 0.18
C ARG A 23 29.28 4.25 1.19
N CYS A 24 29.63 3.41 2.16
CA CYS A 24 28.71 3.00 3.22
C CYS A 24 28.32 4.18 4.13
N ALA A 25 29.28 5.04 4.49
CA ALA A 25 29.04 6.24 5.29
C ALA A 25 28.11 7.24 4.58
N GLN A 26 28.28 7.46 3.28
CA GLN A 26 27.39 8.31 2.47
C GLN A 26 25.95 7.79 2.45
N ASN A 27 25.76 6.47 2.57
CA ASN A 27 24.44 5.83 2.57
C ASN A 27 23.91 5.53 3.99
N GLY A 28 24.57 6.02 5.05
CA GLY A 28 24.14 5.84 6.43
C GLY A 28 24.15 4.39 6.93
N VAL A 29 24.89 3.49 6.27
CA VAL A 29 24.95 2.05 6.60
C VAL A 29 26.34 1.65 7.09
N SER A 30 26.43 0.65 7.97
CA SER A 30 27.74 0.11 8.38
C SER A 30 28.40 -0.67 7.24
N ALA A 31 29.74 -0.77 7.25
CA ALA A 31 30.47 -1.53 6.22
C ALA A 31 30.03 -3.01 6.12
N GLY A 32 29.64 -3.62 7.25
CA GLY A 32 29.10 -4.98 7.28
C GLY A 32 27.64 -5.08 6.83
N GLU A 33 26.83 -4.04 7.07
CA GLU A 33 25.46 -3.93 6.54
C GLU A 33 25.50 -3.81 5.01
N GLY A 34 26.41 -2.97 4.50
CA GLY A 34 26.62 -2.80 3.08
C GLY A 34 27.03 -4.11 2.39
N ILE A 35 27.94 -4.89 3.00
CA ILE A 35 28.38 -6.15 2.38
C ILE A 35 27.24 -7.16 2.40
N ARG A 36 26.46 -7.23 3.50
CA ARG A 36 25.24 -8.05 3.53
C ARG A 36 24.29 -7.68 2.39
N ARG A 37 24.09 -6.38 2.13
CA ARG A 37 23.26 -5.90 1.03
C ARG A 37 23.84 -6.25 -0.34
N LEU A 38 25.14 -6.05 -0.55
CA LEU A 38 25.82 -6.35 -1.81
C LEU A 38 25.83 -7.86 -2.12
N VAL A 39 25.99 -8.71 -1.09
CA VAL A 39 25.90 -10.16 -1.23
C VAL A 39 24.45 -10.57 -1.51
N ALA A 40 23.46 -9.96 -0.85
CA ALA A 40 22.06 -10.21 -1.14
C ALA A 40 21.69 -9.81 -2.58
N GLU A 41 22.13 -8.64 -3.05
CA GLU A 41 22.00 -8.19 -4.43
C GLU A 41 22.68 -9.15 -5.43
N ALA A 42 23.92 -9.59 -5.14
CA ALA A 42 24.69 -10.46 -6.03
C ALA A 42 24.15 -11.90 -6.11
N LEU A 43 23.51 -12.37 -5.05
CA LEU A 43 22.85 -13.69 -5.00
C LEU A 43 21.41 -13.64 -5.55
N ASP A 44 20.97 -12.48 -6.06
CA ASP A 44 19.58 -12.21 -6.41
C ASP A 44 18.60 -12.58 -5.28
N ILE A 45 19.09 -12.50 -4.03
CA ILE A 45 18.26 -12.31 -2.84
C ILE A 45 17.90 -10.82 -2.78
N ALA A 46 17.62 -10.21 -3.94
CA ALA A 46 16.60 -9.20 -3.97
C ALA A 46 15.38 -9.85 -3.32
N HIS A 47 14.76 -9.16 -2.37
CA HIS A 47 13.51 -9.62 -1.77
C HIS A 47 12.63 -10.11 -2.92
N ASP A 48 12.29 -11.41 -2.95
CA ASP A 48 11.28 -11.88 -3.90
C ASP A 48 10.13 -10.88 -3.78
N PRO A 49 9.73 -10.22 -4.89
CA PRO A 49 8.73 -9.19 -4.81
C PRO A 49 7.56 -9.79 -4.05
N PRO A 50 7.13 -9.15 -2.94
CA PRO A 50 6.14 -9.73 -2.06
C PRO A 50 4.95 -10.16 -2.91
N ASP A 51 4.50 -11.40 -2.76
CA ASP A 51 3.33 -11.90 -3.49
C ASP A 51 2.12 -11.08 -3.05
N THR A 52 1.89 -9.99 -3.79
CA THR A 52 0.85 -9.02 -3.48
C THR A 52 -0.50 -9.70 -3.50
N ALA A 53 -0.74 -10.65 -4.41
CA ALA A 53 -1.97 -11.42 -4.47
C ALA A 53 -2.19 -12.25 -3.20
N ALA A 54 -1.14 -12.92 -2.69
CA ALA A 54 -1.22 -13.64 -1.42
C ALA A 54 -1.45 -12.71 -0.21
N ILE A 55 -0.80 -11.54 -0.16
CA ILE A 55 -0.95 -10.59 0.95
C ILE A 55 -2.33 -9.91 0.96
N LEU A 56 -2.90 -9.69 -0.22
CA LEU A 56 -4.18 -9.02 -0.41
C LEU A 56 -5.37 -9.98 -0.34
N SER A 57 -5.11 -11.27 -0.46
CA SER A 57 -6.10 -12.33 -0.30
C SER A 57 -6.67 -12.35 1.12
N ALA A 58 -7.90 -12.84 1.23
CA ALA A 58 -8.52 -13.06 2.53
C ALA A 58 -7.63 -14.01 3.36
N PRO A 59 -7.35 -13.69 4.64
CA PRO A 59 -6.48 -14.51 5.46
C PRO A 59 -7.08 -15.90 5.61
N SER A 60 -6.42 -16.90 5.02
CA SER A 60 -6.74 -18.32 5.21
C SER A 60 -6.05 -18.90 6.45
N GLU A 61 -5.07 -18.17 6.99
CA GLU A 61 -4.21 -18.61 8.10
C GLU A 61 -4.33 -17.68 9.32
N PRO A 62 -4.06 -18.18 10.53
CA PRO A 62 -4.08 -17.38 11.74
C PRO A 62 -3.01 -16.28 11.72
N PHE A 63 -3.37 -15.09 12.22
CA PHE A 63 -2.45 -13.96 12.29
C PHE A 63 -1.23 -14.26 13.16
N VAL A 64 -0.04 -14.06 12.60
CA VAL A 64 1.22 -14.04 13.37
C VAL A 64 1.33 -12.68 14.08
N ARG A 65 1.47 -12.70 15.41
CA ARG A 65 1.59 -11.48 16.21
C ARG A 65 3.06 -11.09 16.35
N ILE A 66 3.39 -9.89 15.90
CA ILE A 66 4.69 -9.25 16.16
C ILE A 66 4.49 -8.23 17.27
N GLY A 67 5.26 -8.36 18.35
CA GLY A 67 5.31 -7.36 19.43
C GLY A 67 6.21 -6.19 19.02
N VAL A 68 5.64 -5.01 18.83
CA VAL A 68 6.39 -3.79 18.49
C VAL A 68 6.53 -2.93 19.74
N GLY A 69 7.77 -2.66 20.16
CA GLY A 69 8.06 -1.72 21.23
C GLY A 69 7.93 -0.29 20.72
N LEU A 70 7.03 0.49 21.32
CA LEU A 70 6.79 1.89 20.97
C LEU A 70 6.97 2.75 22.22
N MET A 71 7.54 3.94 22.05
CA MET A 71 7.53 4.95 23.10
C MET A 71 6.09 5.41 23.38
N PRO A 72 5.76 5.80 24.63
CA PRO A 72 4.41 6.28 24.95
C PRO A 72 3.94 7.45 24.08
N ALA A 73 4.86 8.36 23.72
CA ALA A 73 4.56 9.49 22.84
C ALA A 73 4.21 9.03 21.40
N GLU A 74 4.95 8.06 20.86
CA GLU A 74 4.68 7.51 19.52
C GLU A 74 3.32 6.82 19.48
N LEU A 75 2.98 6.06 20.53
CA LEU A 75 1.68 5.40 20.63
C LEU A 75 0.52 6.40 20.63
N GLN A 76 0.67 7.56 21.28
CA GLN A 76 -0.37 8.60 21.28
C GLN A 76 -0.54 9.22 19.89
N CYS A 77 0.55 9.52 19.19
CA CYS A 77 0.50 9.99 17.81
C CYS A 77 -0.20 8.98 16.89
N ILE A 78 0.16 7.69 17.01
CA ILE A 78 -0.46 6.61 16.22
C ILE A 78 -1.96 6.53 16.50
N LYS A 79 -2.39 6.63 17.76
CA LYS A 79 -3.82 6.63 18.10
C LYS A 79 -4.57 7.80 17.46
N GLY A 80 -3.97 9.00 17.47
CA GLY A 80 -4.54 10.17 16.83
C GLY A 80 -4.70 10.00 15.31
N LEU A 81 -3.63 9.56 14.64
CA LEU A 81 -3.64 9.31 13.19
C LEU A 81 -4.64 8.21 12.81
N ALA A 82 -4.63 7.09 13.54
CA ALA A 82 -5.56 5.99 13.32
C ALA A 82 -7.01 6.47 13.45
N HIS A 83 -7.32 7.26 14.49
CA HIS A 83 -8.68 7.78 14.69
C HIS A 83 -9.15 8.67 13.53
N VAL A 84 -8.30 9.60 13.07
CA VAL A 84 -8.64 10.50 11.95
C VAL A 84 -8.95 9.72 10.68
N GLN A 85 -8.18 8.66 10.41
CA GLN A 85 -8.33 7.80 9.24
C GLN A 85 -9.43 6.73 9.42
N GLY A 86 -10.00 6.57 10.61
CA GLY A 86 -11.06 5.60 10.87
C GLY A 86 -10.56 4.17 11.11
N PHE A 87 -9.37 4.03 11.69
CA PHE A 87 -8.75 2.78 12.11
C PHE A 87 -8.57 2.72 13.64
N THR A 88 -8.37 1.52 14.18
CA THR A 88 -7.74 1.34 15.50
C THR A 88 -6.23 1.39 15.35
N ALA A 89 -5.47 1.72 16.40
CA ALA A 89 -4.00 1.85 16.33
C ALA A 89 -3.31 0.61 15.72
N ASN A 90 -3.69 -0.60 16.16
CA ASN A 90 -3.13 -1.85 15.63
C ASN A 90 -3.50 -2.06 14.16
N ARG A 91 -4.75 -1.75 13.79
CA ARG A 91 -5.25 -1.89 12.43
C ARG A 91 -4.56 -0.91 11.48
N TRP A 92 -4.29 0.30 11.96
CA TRP A 92 -3.55 1.33 11.23
C TRP A 92 -2.10 0.90 10.96
N ILE A 93 -1.40 0.34 11.96
CA ILE A 93 -0.04 -0.19 11.78
C ILE A 93 -0.05 -1.33 10.74
N ALA A 94 -1.00 -2.26 10.83
CA ALA A 94 -1.14 -3.35 9.87
C ALA A 94 -1.44 -2.83 8.45
N ALA A 95 -2.32 -1.83 8.33
CA ALA A 95 -2.64 -1.16 7.08
C ALA A 95 -1.41 -0.49 6.46
N LEU A 96 -0.60 0.20 7.27
CA LEU A 96 0.62 0.85 6.82
C LEU A 96 1.64 -0.16 6.28
N ILE A 97 1.88 -1.25 7.02
CA ILE A 97 2.77 -2.33 6.57
C ILE A 97 2.27 -2.92 5.25
N ARG A 98 0.97 -3.22 5.13
CA ARG A 98 0.41 -3.78 3.89
C ARG A 98 0.51 -2.81 2.72
N ALA A 99 0.17 -1.54 2.92
CA ALA A 99 0.29 -0.52 1.88
C ALA A 99 1.73 -0.41 1.36
N HIS A 100 2.72 -0.50 2.25
CA HIS A 100 4.13 -0.53 1.86
C HIS A 100 4.54 -1.80 1.09
N LEU A 101 3.95 -2.96 1.41
CA LEU A 101 4.27 -4.22 0.74
C LEU A 101 3.56 -4.37 -0.60
N THR A 102 2.32 -3.91 -0.73
CA THR A 102 1.48 -4.20 -1.90
C THR A 102 1.27 -3.01 -2.82
N GLY A 103 1.61 -1.80 -2.38
CA GLY A 103 1.32 -0.56 -3.11
C GLY A 103 -0.18 -0.23 -3.20
N GLU A 104 -1.05 -1.05 -2.61
CA GLU A 104 -2.49 -0.82 -2.63
C GLU A 104 -2.96 0.07 -1.47
N PRO A 105 -3.91 0.99 -1.72
CA PRO A 105 -4.48 1.83 -0.67
C PRO A 105 -5.28 0.97 0.32
N GLN A 106 -4.98 1.14 1.60
CA GLN A 106 -5.72 0.53 2.70
C GLN A 106 -6.62 1.60 3.31
N LEU A 107 -7.93 1.46 3.10
CA LEU A 107 -8.92 2.49 3.46
C LEU A 107 -9.53 2.22 4.83
N GLY A 108 -9.59 3.25 5.66
CA GLY A 108 -10.27 3.19 6.94
C GLY A 108 -11.77 3.39 6.80
N ASN A 109 -12.53 3.16 7.87
CA ASN A 109 -14.00 3.23 7.83
C ASN A 109 -14.50 4.59 7.33
N ARG A 110 -13.84 5.67 7.74
CA ARG A 110 -14.20 7.04 7.33
C ARG A 110 -13.95 7.25 5.84
N GLU A 111 -12.80 6.83 5.34
CA GLU A 111 -12.42 6.99 3.94
C GLU A 111 -13.31 6.15 3.04
N MET A 112 -13.62 4.91 3.45
CA MET A 112 -14.57 4.05 2.73
C MET A 112 -15.95 4.70 2.60
N MET A 113 -16.47 5.33 3.66
CA MET A 113 -17.75 6.04 3.60
C MET A 113 -17.71 7.26 2.67
N LEU A 114 -16.65 8.07 2.75
CA LEU A 114 -16.49 9.24 1.88
C LEU A 114 -16.37 8.84 0.41
N LEU A 115 -15.63 7.76 0.12
CA LEU A 115 -15.45 7.25 -1.22
C LEU A 115 -16.74 6.63 -1.76
N ALA A 116 -17.50 5.90 -0.93
CA ALA A 116 -18.82 5.38 -1.30
C ALA A 116 -19.81 6.51 -1.63
N GLU A 117 -19.79 7.59 -0.84
CA GLU A 117 -20.63 8.76 -1.09
C GLU A 117 -20.24 9.49 -2.39
N SER A 118 -18.93 9.69 -2.62
CA SER A 118 -18.43 10.25 -3.89
C SER A 118 -18.87 9.42 -5.09
N ASN A 119 -18.78 8.09 -4.99
CA ASN A 119 -19.25 7.18 -6.04
C ASN A 119 -20.76 7.30 -6.29
N ARG A 120 -21.56 7.43 -5.22
CA ARG A 120 -23.01 7.62 -5.33
C ARG A 120 -23.33 8.90 -6.12
N GLN A 121 -22.61 9.99 -5.86
CA GLN A 121 -22.77 11.26 -6.56
C GLN A 121 -22.35 11.14 -8.03
N LEU A 122 -21.22 10.49 -8.33
CA LEU A 122 -20.78 10.23 -9.72
C LEU A 122 -21.77 9.37 -10.51
N ALA A 123 -22.40 8.38 -9.86
CA ALA A 123 -23.44 7.58 -10.48
C ALA A 123 -24.67 8.42 -10.85
N ALA A 124 -25.07 9.37 -9.99
CA ALA A 124 -26.15 10.31 -10.29
C ALA A 124 -25.80 11.25 -11.45
N ILE A 125 -24.56 11.77 -11.49
CA ILE A 125 -24.08 12.59 -12.61
C ILE A 125 -24.15 11.81 -13.93
N ARG A 126 -23.68 10.56 -13.95
CA ARG A 126 -23.75 9.69 -15.14
C ARG A 126 -25.19 9.49 -15.63
N THR A 127 -26.14 9.30 -14.72
CA THR A 127 -27.56 9.15 -15.07
C THR A 127 -28.09 10.42 -15.74
N ARG A 128 -27.84 11.59 -15.15
CA ARG A 128 -28.23 12.89 -15.72
C ARG A 128 -27.59 13.15 -17.09
N LEU A 129 -26.32 12.79 -17.27
CA LEU A 129 -25.66 12.87 -18.58
C LEU A 129 -26.34 11.97 -19.62
N GLY A 130 -26.84 10.80 -19.21
CA GLY A 130 -27.59 9.90 -20.08
C GLY A 130 -28.99 10.39 -20.45
N GLU A 131 -29.64 11.17 -19.58
CA GLU A 131 -30.91 11.85 -19.87
C GLU A 131 -30.67 13.00 -20.86
N LEU A 132 -29.69 13.86 -20.59
CA LEU A 132 -29.29 14.96 -21.49
C LEU A 132 -28.91 14.45 -22.89
N ALA A 133 -28.13 13.37 -22.99
CA ALA A 133 -27.74 12.80 -24.28
C ALA A 133 -28.94 12.29 -25.10
N ARG A 134 -30.01 11.84 -24.44
CA ARG A 134 -31.26 11.41 -25.11
C ARG A 134 -32.11 12.58 -25.57
N ASP A 135 -32.12 13.68 -24.80
CA ASP A 135 -32.90 14.87 -25.12
C ASP A 135 -32.27 15.74 -26.23
N THR A 136 -30.97 15.58 -26.50
CA THR A 136 -30.23 16.40 -27.50
C THR A 136 -30.31 15.84 -28.94
N GLY A 137 -31.47 15.30 -29.33
CA GLY A 137 -31.70 14.70 -30.65
C GLY A 137 -31.35 15.62 -31.83
N GLU A 138 -30.60 15.05 -32.79
CA GLU A 138 -30.42 15.46 -34.19
C GLU A 138 -30.20 16.97 -34.47
N GLY A 139 -28.94 17.43 -34.37
CA GLY A 139 -28.52 18.62 -35.13
C GLY A 139 -27.53 19.57 -34.47
N HIS A 140 -27.20 19.39 -33.18
CA HIS A 140 -26.18 20.21 -32.52
C HIS A 140 -24.93 19.36 -32.28
N HIS A 141 -23.74 19.97 -32.40
CA HIS A 141 -22.44 19.32 -32.16
C HIS A 141 -22.46 18.66 -30.78
N VAL A 142 -22.74 17.35 -30.76
CA VAL A 142 -22.95 16.60 -29.52
C VAL A 142 -21.61 16.57 -28.81
N PRO A 143 -21.46 17.22 -27.63
CA PRO A 143 -20.27 17.04 -26.81
C PRO A 143 -20.08 15.55 -26.54
N ASP A 144 -18.84 15.08 -26.35
CA ASP A 144 -18.52 13.66 -26.18
C ASP A 144 -18.98 13.09 -24.80
N TRP A 145 -20.29 13.18 -24.57
CA TRP A 145 -20.98 12.72 -23.37
C TRP A 145 -20.90 11.20 -23.24
N GLU A 146 -20.82 10.48 -24.36
CA GLU A 146 -20.70 9.02 -24.33
C GLU A 146 -19.33 8.59 -23.81
N HIS A 147 -18.24 9.25 -24.25
CA HIS A 147 -16.91 9.01 -23.68
C HIS A 147 -16.86 9.37 -22.19
N ALA A 148 -17.41 10.52 -21.79
CA ALA A 148 -17.46 10.91 -20.38
C ALA A 148 -18.25 9.90 -19.53
N ARG A 149 -19.39 9.41 -20.01
CA ARG A 149 -20.19 8.36 -19.34
C ARG A 149 -19.42 7.04 -19.24
N ALA A 150 -18.70 6.64 -20.27
CA ALA A 150 -17.86 5.45 -20.27
C ALA A 150 -16.72 5.56 -19.25
N MET A 151 -16.04 6.72 -19.19
CA MET A 151 -15.00 6.95 -18.18
C MET A 151 -15.56 6.90 -16.76
N ILE A 152 -16.71 7.54 -16.51
CA ILE A 152 -17.36 7.51 -15.19
C ILE A 152 -17.74 6.08 -14.82
N LEU A 153 -18.30 5.29 -15.75
CA LEU A 153 -18.65 3.89 -15.49
C LEU A 153 -17.42 3.05 -15.12
N THR A 154 -16.31 3.20 -15.84
CA THR A 154 -15.05 2.50 -15.55
C THR A 154 -14.54 2.86 -14.15
N HIS A 155 -14.55 4.15 -13.81
CA HIS A 155 -14.14 4.62 -12.48
C HIS A 155 -15.04 4.05 -11.37
N LEU A 156 -16.36 4.09 -11.55
CA LEU A 156 -17.32 3.55 -10.59
C LEU A 156 -17.09 2.05 -10.32
N ARG A 157 -16.82 1.27 -11.37
CA ARG A 157 -16.53 -0.17 -11.25
C ARG A 157 -15.24 -0.43 -10.49
N PHE A 158 -14.17 0.30 -10.84
CA PHE A 158 -12.88 0.20 -10.17
C PHE A 158 -13.00 0.50 -8.67
N VAL A 159 -13.64 1.62 -8.31
CA VAL A 159 -13.79 2.02 -6.92
C VAL A 159 -14.73 1.08 -6.15
N ALA A 160 -15.79 0.57 -6.78
CA ALA A 160 -16.66 -0.43 -6.15
C ALA A 160 -15.90 -1.71 -5.80
N GLN A 161 -15.04 -2.20 -6.69
CA GLN A 161 -14.16 -3.34 -6.42
C GLN A 161 -13.20 -3.02 -5.27
N LEU A 162 -12.55 -1.85 -5.30
CA LEU A 162 -11.62 -1.44 -4.24
C LEU A 162 -12.29 -1.37 -2.85
N LEU A 163 -13.51 -0.83 -2.78
CA LEU A 163 -14.30 -0.77 -1.55
C LEU A 163 -14.67 -2.17 -1.05
N GLN A 164 -15.11 -3.05 -1.94
CA GLN A 164 -15.48 -4.43 -1.57
C GLN A 164 -14.26 -5.20 -1.04
N THR A 165 -13.13 -5.12 -1.74
CA THR A 165 -11.89 -5.76 -1.29
C THR A 165 -11.41 -5.21 0.05
N ASN A 166 -11.50 -3.89 0.30
CA ASN A 166 -11.19 -3.32 1.61
C ASN A 166 -12.17 -3.79 2.71
N LEU A 167 -13.47 -3.85 2.41
CA LEU A 167 -14.49 -4.33 3.36
C LEU A 167 -14.30 -5.81 3.73
N ASP A 168 -14.07 -6.67 2.75
CA ASP A 168 -13.87 -8.11 2.96
C ASP A 168 -12.64 -8.37 3.84
N ARG A 169 -11.58 -7.54 3.72
CA ARG A 169 -10.37 -7.63 4.54
C ARG A 169 -10.58 -7.24 6.00
N TRP A 170 -11.52 -6.33 6.26
CA TRP A 170 -11.68 -5.68 7.56
C TRP A 170 -12.96 -6.07 8.31
N SER A 171 -13.87 -6.80 7.68
CA SER A 171 -15.13 -7.26 8.27
C SER A 171 -14.97 -8.44 9.24
N ARG A 172 -13.76 -8.97 9.42
CA ARG A 172 -13.45 -10.13 10.28
C ARG A 172 -12.42 -9.81 11.34
#